data_AF-A0A3M5JNN4-F1
#
_entry.id   AF-A0A3M5JNN4-F1
#
_cell.length_a   1.000
_cell.length_b   1.000
_cell.length_c   1.000
_cell.angle_alpha   90.00
_cell.angle_beta   90.00
_cell.angle_gamma   90.00
#
_symmetry.space_group_name_H-M   'P 1'
#
loop_
_entity.id
_entity.type
_entity.pdbx_description
1 polymer ?
#
loop_
_entity_poly.entity_id
_entity_poly.type
_entity_poly.pdbx_seq_one_letter_code
_entity_poly.pdbx_strand_id
1 'polypeptide(L)'
;MPCSDFVHKESCAMNLLASPFESIEHAVIWLLVIFSVATWGLALLKGVQFSRLKSQDRKFHKQFWAASSLDSAAQLAQEQPGAAARVALAGYAAIQVPDGAQANDLSQSINHQDRLERALRQQIVRERRSLETGLAILASIGSTSPFIGLFGTVWGIMSALKGISAAGSASLETVAGPIGAALVATGVGIAVAVPAVLVYNYFLRRLKLTAADLDDFAHDFYSLAQKSAFRVLLHPVLKSGATGGQAGQKVKEAS
;
A
#
# COMPACT_ATOMS: atom_id res chain seq x y z
N MET A 1 27.04 -14.20 -60.61
CA MET A 1 27.29 -14.71 -59.24
C MET A 1 26.33 -14.03 -58.27
N PRO A 2 25.21 -14.70 -57.93
CA PRO A 2 24.59 -14.49 -56.62
C PRO A 2 24.04 -15.83 -56.08
N CYS A 3 24.86 -16.60 -55.36
CA CYS A 3 24.44 -17.90 -54.78
C CYS A 3 24.89 -18.09 -53.32
N SER A 4 25.24 -17.03 -52.58
CA SER A 4 25.68 -17.13 -51.17
C SER A 4 24.62 -16.71 -50.13
N ASP A 5 23.62 -15.90 -50.52
CA ASP A 5 22.73 -15.26 -49.53
C ASP A 5 21.47 -16.08 -49.18
N PHE A 6 21.14 -17.11 -49.97
CA PHE A 6 19.95 -17.93 -49.74
C PHE A 6 20.18 -19.02 -48.69
N VAL A 7 21.38 -19.61 -48.65
CA VAL A 7 21.74 -20.70 -47.72
C VAL A 7 21.77 -20.21 -46.26
N HIS A 8 22.22 -18.98 -46.01
CA HIS A 8 22.20 -18.39 -44.67
C HIS A 8 20.79 -18.05 -44.17
N LYS A 9 19.88 -17.68 -45.08
CA LYS A 9 18.51 -17.32 -44.72
C LYS A 9 17.66 -18.56 -44.41
N GLU A 10 17.88 -19.65 -45.13
CA GLU A 10 17.26 -20.94 -44.82
C GLU A 10 17.84 -21.56 -43.54
N SER A 11 19.15 -21.45 -43.28
CA SER A 11 19.73 -21.92 -42.01
C SER A 11 19.20 -21.12 -40.80
N CYS A 12 18.93 -19.82 -40.97
CA CYS A 12 18.33 -18.97 -39.93
C CYS A 12 16.83 -19.26 -39.73
N ALA A 13 16.08 -19.58 -40.79
CA ALA A 13 14.67 -19.94 -40.71
C ALA A 13 14.45 -21.38 -40.21
N MET A 14 15.37 -22.30 -40.51
CA MET A 14 15.32 -23.69 -40.10
C MET A 14 15.75 -23.88 -38.63
N ASN A 15 16.63 -23.00 -38.10
CA ASN A 15 16.85 -22.84 -36.65
C ASN A 15 15.71 -22.11 -35.91
N LEU A 16 14.83 -21.41 -36.63
CA LEU A 16 13.67 -20.74 -36.02
C LEU A 16 12.46 -21.68 -35.90
N LEU A 17 12.44 -22.79 -36.66
CA LEU A 17 11.35 -23.77 -36.70
C LEU A 17 11.73 -25.13 -36.04
N ALA A 18 13.00 -25.34 -35.71
CA ALA A 18 13.47 -26.35 -34.75
C ALA A 18 14.07 -25.59 -33.55
N SER A 19 13.44 -25.40 -32.39
CA SER A 19 12.56 -26.27 -31.65
C SER A 19 11.65 -25.43 -30.71
N PRO A 20 10.32 -25.64 -30.70
CA PRO A 20 9.48 -25.04 -29.65
C PRO A 20 9.91 -25.53 -28.25
N PHE A 21 10.59 -26.67 -28.15
CA PHE A 21 10.97 -27.30 -26.89
C PHE A 21 12.19 -26.66 -26.20
N GLU A 22 13.25 -26.21 -26.90
CA GLU A 22 14.34 -25.44 -26.26
C GLU A 22 13.90 -24.03 -25.89
N SER A 23 12.97 -23.44 -26.64
CA SER A 23 12.51 -22.06 -26.39
C SER A 23 11.82 -21.88 -25.05
N ILE A 24 11.17 -22.92 -24.52
CA ILE A 24 10.36 -22.84 -23.30
C ILE A 24 11.23 -22.78 -22.04
N GLU A 25 12.33 -23.51 -21.99
CA GLU A 25 13.22 -23.49 -20.83
C GLU A 25 13.87 -22.10 -20.66
N HIS A 26 14.34 -21.53 -21.76
CA HIS A 26 14.83 -20.15 -21.81
C HIS A 26 13.74 -19.14 -21.45
N ALA A 27 12.50 -19.34 -21.92
CA ALA A 27 11.37 -18.48 -21.58
C ALA A 27 11.05 -18.51 -20.08
N VAL A 28 11.09 -19.69 -19.45
CA VAL A 28 10.90 -19.87 -18.00
C VAL A 28 11.97 -19.08 -17.23
N ILE A 29 13.24 -19.22 -17.61
CA ILE A 29 14.34 -18.50 -16.96
C ILE A 29 14.18 -16.99 -17.12
N TRP A 30 13.89 -16.49 -18.33
CA TRP A 30 13.67 -15.06 -18.57
C TRP A 30 12.47 -14.51 -17.78
N LEU A 31 11.38 -15.26 -17.69
CA LEU A 31 10.23 -14.89 -16.87
C LEU A 31 10.61 -14.76 -15.39
N LEU A 32 11.38 -15.72 -14.85
CA LEU A 32 11.86 -15.68 -13.47
C LEU A 32 12.81 -14.50 -13.23
N VAL A 33 13.65 -14.16 -14.20
CA VAL A 33 14.50 -12.96 -14.13
C VAL A 33 13.66 -11.68 -14.04
N ILE A 34 12.60 -11.55 -14.84
CA ILE A 34 11.67 -10.43 -14.76
C ILE A 34 11.01 -10.34 -13.38
N PHE A 35 10.58 -11.48 -12.82
CA PHE A 35 10.00 -11.55 -11.47
C PHE A 35 11.01 -11.15 -10.38
N SER A 36 12.28 -11.51 -10.54
CA SER A 36 13.36 -11.10 -9.63
C SER A 36 13.55 -9.59 -9.66
N VAL A 37 13.66 -8.99 -10.85
CA VAL A 37 13.78 -7.53 -11.00
C VAL A 37 12.56 -6.81 -10.44
N ALA A 38 11.35 -7.30 -10.70
CA ALA A 38 10.12 -6.75 -10.14
C ALA A 38 10.10 -6.84 -8.60
N THR A 39 10.56 -7.94 -8.03
CA THR A 39 10.64 -8.14 -6.58
C THR A 39 11.55 -7.11 -5.92
N TRP A 40 12.77 -6.95 -6.41
CA TRP A 40 13.71 -5.97 -5.88
C TRP A 40 13.26 -4.52 -6.13
N GLY A 41 12.69 -4.23 -7.30
CA GLY A 41 12.12 -2.92 -7.60
C GLY A 41 11.00 -2.54 -6.63
N LEU A 42 10.03 -3.45 -6.41
CA LEU A 42 8.95 -3.25 -5.44
C LEU A 42 9.48 -3.14 -4.00
N ALA A 43 10.49 -3.93 -3.63
CA ALA A 43 11.10 -3.87 -2.31
C ALA A 43 11.70 -2.49 -2.02
N LEU A 44 12.44 -1.91 -2.99
CA LEU A 44 13.04 -0.58 -2.86
C LEU A 44 11.97 0.52 -2.82
N LEU A 45 11.00 0.48 -3.73
CA LEU A 45 9.90 1.45 -3.76
C LEU A 45 9.12 1.45 -2.45
N LYS A 46 8.79 0.27 -1.91
CA LYS A 46 8.12 0.12 -0.62
C LYS A 46 9.00 0.56 0.53
N GLY A 47 10.29 0.26 0.50
CA GLY A 47 11.26 0.70 1.49
C GLY A 47 11.30 2.23 1.62
N VAL A 48 11.34 2.94 0.49
CA VAL A 48 11.29 4.40 0.44
C VAL A 48 9.91 4.92 0.88
N GLN A 49 8.82 4.32 0.40
CA GLN A 49 7.44 4.73 0.75
C GLN A 49 7.20 4.66 2.27
N PHE A 50 7.49 3.52 2.90
CA PHE A 50 7.30 3.33 4.35
C PHE A 50 8.25 4.19 5.18
N SER A 51 9.49 4.38 4.73
CA SER A 51 10.45 5.23 5.46
C SER A 51 10.04 6.70 5.43
N ARG A 52 9.58 7.20 4.27
CA ARG A 52 9.04 8.55 4.12
C ARG A 52 7.79 8.73 4.98
N LEU A 53 6.85 7.79 4.91
CA LEU A 53 5.61 7.85 5.70
C LEU A 53 5.90 7.90 7.21
N LYS A 54 6.76 7.01 7.69
CA LYS A 54 7.15 6.98 9.11
C LYS A 54 7.79 8.29 9.57
N SER A 55 8.65 8.89 8.75
CA SER A 55 9.28 10.17 9.07
C SER A 55 8.26 11.32 9.11
N GLN A 56 7.32 11.32 8.16
CA GLN A 56 6.25 12.31 8.05
C GLN A 56 5.30 12.22 9.24
N ASP A 57 4.78 11.03 9.54
CA ASP A 57 3.86 10.80 10.65
C ASP A 57 4.52 11.13 12.00
N ARG A 58 5.79 10.77 12.21
CA ARG A 58 6.52 11.13 13.43
C ARG A 58 6.66 12.64 13.62
N LYS A 59 6.88 13.39 12.54
CA LYS A 59 6.98 14.86 12.58
C LYS A 59 5.62 15.48 12.89
N PHE A 60 4.58 15.04 12.16
CA PHE A 60 3.22 15.50 12.36
C PHE A 60 2.73 15.22 13.79
N HIS A 61 2.87 13.99 14.28
CA HIS A 61 2.41 13.60 15.62
C HIS A 61 3.01 14.47 16.72
N LYS A 62 4.33 14.76 16.66
CA LYS A 62 4.99 15.65 17.62
C LYS A 62 4.43 17.07 17.60
N GLN A 63 4.16 17.62 16.41
CA GLN A 63 3.65 18.98 16.26
C GLN A 63 2.17 19.08 16.64
N PHE A 64 1.37 18.08 16.27
CA PHE A 64 -0.05 17.99 16.59
C PHE A 64 -0.27 17.99 18.10
N TRP A 65 0.44 17.16 18.85
CA TRP A 65 0.30 17.10 20.32
C TRP A 65 0.97 18.25 21.08
N ALA A 66 1.82 19.03 20.41
CA ALA A 66 2.39 20.27 20.96
C ALA A 66 1.52 21.51 20.67
N ALA A 67 0.50 21.39 19.82
CA ALA A 67 -0.35 22.50 19.43
C ALA A 67 -1.23 22.96 20.60
N SER A 68 -1.34 24.27 20.79
CA SER A 68 -2.10 24.88 21.89
C SER A 68 -3.59 25.02 21.61
N SER A 69 -4.01 24.88 20.34
CA SER A 69 -5.41 25.02 19.91
C SER A 69 -5.78 24.06 18.78
N LEU A 70 -7.07 23.71 18.70
CA LEU A 70 -7.60 22.87 17.62
C LEU A 70 -7.48 23.50 16.24
N ASP A 71 -7.60 24.83 16.14
CA ASP A 71 -7.43 25.55 14.88
C ASP A 71 -5.98 25.47 14.38
N SER A 72 -5.00 25.64 15.27
CA SER A 72 -3.58 25.47 14.93
C SER A 72 -3.25 24.02 14.52
N ALA A 73 -3.88 23.04 15.15
CA ALA A 73 -3.71 21.63 14.80
C ALA A 73 -4.37 21.28 13.45
N ALA A 74 -5.50 21.90 13.12
CA ALA A 74 -6.15 21.76 11.81
C ALA A 74 -5.29 22.35 10.68
N GLN A 75 -4.68 23.52 10.90
CA GLN A 75 -3.76 24.12 9.92
C GLN A 75 -2.53 23.23 9.70
N LEU A 76 -1.93 22.70 10.76
CA LEU A 76 -0.81 21.75 10.67
C LEU A 76 -1.16 20.51 9.86
N ALA A 77 -2.40 20.01 9.99
CA ALA A 77 -2.87 18.85 9.25
C ALA A 77 -3.03 19.14 7.73
N GLN A 78 -3.29 20.39 7.34
CA GLN A 78 -3.36 20.80 5.93
C GLN A 78 -1.97 20.95 5.29
N GLU A 79 -1.00 21.44 6.06
CA GLU A 79 0.33 21.77 5.56
C GLU A 79 1.31 20.58 5.56
N GLN A 80 1.10 19.59 6.44
CA GLN A 80 2.00 18.45 6.57
C GLN A 80 1.52 17.23 5.76
N PRO A 81 2.41 16.59 4.99
CA PRO A 81 2.12 15.28 4.44
C PRO A 81 2.18 14.22 5.55
N GLY A 82 1.37 13.16 5.42
CA GLY A 82 1.37 12.02 6.35
C GLY A 82 0.03 11.30 6.35
N ALA A 83 0.00 10.03 6.75
CA ALA A 83 -1.25 9.31 6.90
C ALA A 83 -2.02 9.83 8.12
N ALA A 84 -1.32 10.09 9.24
CA ALA A 84 -1.95 10.65 10.43
C ALA A 84 -2.52 12.06 10.18
N ALA A 85 -1.82 12.89 9.42
CA ALA A 85 -2.31 14.22 9.01
C ALA A 85 -3.60 14.12 8.16
N ARG A 86 -3.63 13.19 7.20
CA ARG A 86 -4.81 12.93 6.37
C ARG A 86 -6.00 12.37 7.17
N VAL A 87 -5.74 11.58 8.22
CA VAL A 87 -6.77 11.11 9.17
C VAL A 87 -7.31 12.27 9.99
N ALA A 88 -6.45 13.14 10.52
CA ALA A 88 -6.86 14.33 11.25
C ALA A 88 -7.73 15.26 10.38
N LEU A 89 -7.34 15.50 9.12
CA LEU A 89 -8.12 16.29 8.16
C LEU A 89 -9.53 15.72 7.92
N ALA A 90 -9.64 14.40 7.77
CA ALA A 90 -10.94 13.75 7.64
C ALA A 90 -11.80 13.94 8.91
N GLY A 91 -11.18 13.88 10.08
CA GLY A 91 -11.83 14.18 11.35
C GLY A 91 -12.33 15.63 11.45
N TYR A 92 -11.48 16.61 11.11
CA TYR A 92 -11.87 18.02 11.10
C TYR A 92 -13.01 18.30 10.12
N ALA A 93 -12.95 17.73 8.91
CA ALA A 93 -14.01 17.85 7.91
C ALA A 93 -15.35 17.28 8.40
N ALA A 94 -15.33 16.20 9.21
CA ALA A 94 -16.54 15.61 9.78
C ALA A 94 -17.16 16.47 10.89
N ILE A 95 -16.35 17.23 11.63
CA ILE A 95 -16.80 18.10 12.74
C ILE A 95 -17.34 19.44 12.23
N GLN A 96 -16.80 19.98 11.12
CA GLN A 96 -17.16 21.31 10.61
C GLN A 96 -18.50 21.36 9.84
N VAL A 97 -19.19 20.23 9.62
CA VAL A 97 -20.49 20.22 8.92
C VAL A 97 -21.59 20.76 9.85
N PRO A 98 -22.21 21.93 9.55
CA PRO A 98 -23.24 22.52 10.39
C PRO A 98 -24.52 21.68 10.42
N ASP A 99 -25.20 21.63 11.55
CA ASP A 99 -26.45 20.87 11.76
C ASP A 99 -27.66 21.33 10.94
N GLY A 100 -27.54 22.44 10.22
CA GLY A 100 -28.65 23.09 9.52
C GLY A 100 -28.94 22.61 8.10
N ALA A 101 -28.19 21.67 7.52
CA ALA A 101 -28.29 21.41 6.08
C ALA A 101 -29.39 20.43 5.63
N GLN A 102 -30.05 19.65 6.51
CA GLN A 102 -31.09 18.69 6.09
C GLN A 102 -32.15 18.41 7.16
N ALA A 103 -32.92 19.41 7.58
CA ALA A 103 -33.99 19.25 8.57
C ALA A 103 -35.21 18.39 8.12
N ASN A 104 -35.05 17.36 7.26
CA ASN A 104 -36.15 16.48 6.86
C ASN A 104 -35.74 15.10 6.27
N ASP A 105 -34.51 14.63 6.49
CA ASP A 105 -34.03 13.36 5.93
C ASP A 105 -33.56 12.39 7.04
N LEU A 106 -33.76 11.08 6.88
CA LEU A 106 -33.38 10.05 7.88
C LEU A 106 -31.89 10.11 8.25
N SER A 107 -31.09 10.77 7.42
CA SER A 107 -29.68 11.12 7.61
C SER A 107 -29.38 11.98 8.85
N GLN A 108 -30.38 12.70 9.41
CA GLN A 108 -30.21 13.49 10.64
C GLN A 108 -30.29 12.68 11.95
N SER A 109 -30.55 11.38 11.88
CA SER A 109 -30.44 10.48 13.04
C SER A 109 -29.00 10.01 13.32
N ILE A 110 -28.05 10.30 12.44
CA ILE A 110 -26.65 9.92 12.63
C ILE A 110 -25.99 10.95 13.56
N ASN A 111 -25.70 10.53 14.78
CA ASN A 111 -25.01 11.35 15.78
C ASN A 111 -23.70 11.89 15.20
N HIS A 112 -23.29 13.10 15.59
CA HIS A 112 -21.99 13.66 15.21
C HIS A 112 -20.82 12.73 15.53
N GLN A 113 -20.96 11.96 16.61
CA GLN A 113 -20.03 10.94 17.05
C GLN A 113 -19.87 9.84 15.99
N ASP A 114 -21.00 9.29 15.53
CA ASP A 114 -21.02 8.26 14.49
C ASP A 114 -20.46 8.79 13.16
N ARG A 115 -20.74 10.05 12.81
CA ARG A 115 -20.16 10.71 11.63
C ARG A 115 -18.64 10.83 11.72
N LEU A 116 -18.13 11.29 12.86
CA LEU A 116 -16.70 11.44 13.11
C LEU A 116 -15.99 10.08 13.08
N GLU A 117 -16.48 9.10 13.84
CA GLU A 117 -15.91 7.76 13.88
C GLU A 117 -15.87 7.13 12.47
N ARG A 118 -16.97 7.26 11.72
CA ARG A 118 -17.06 6.75 10.35
C ARG A 118 -16.04 7.43 9.44
N ALA A 119 -15.87 8.75 9.52
CA ALA A 119 -14.91 9.49 8.70
C ALA A 119 -13.47 9.06 8.99
N LEU A 120 -13.11 8.92 10.28
CA LEU A 120 -11.78 8.45 10.71
C LEU A 120 -11.51 7.03 10.20
N ARG A 121 -12.42 6.08 10.47
CA ARG A 121 -12.30 4.68 10.02
C ARG A 121 -12.20 4.58 8.49
N GLN A 122 -13.03 5.32 7.76
CA GLN A 122 -12.98 5.32 6.30
C GLN A 122 -11.63 5.82 5.78
N GLN A 123 -11.05 6.85 6.41
CA GLN A 123 -9.75 7.36 6.01
C GLN A 123 -8.62 6.36 6.32
N ILE A 124 -8.64 5.72 7.50
CA ILE A 124 -7.67 4.66 7.84
C ILE A 124 -7.71 3.51 6.82
N VAL A 125 -8.91 3.09 6.41
CA VAL A 125 -9.07 2.05 5.37
C VAL A 125 -8.49 2.51 4.03
N ARG A 126 -8.64 3.78 3.65
CA ARG A 126 -8.05 4.34 2.42
C ARG A 126 -6.53 4.34 2.49
N GLU A 127 -5.95 4.76 3.61
CA GLU A 127 -4.50 4.73 3.85
C GLU A 127 -3.95 3.31 3.77
N ARG A 128 -4.61 2.37 4.45
CA ARG A 128 -4.25 0.95 4.42
C ARG A 128 -4.28 0.40 2.99
N ARG A 129 -5.35 0.65 2.23
CA ARG A 129 -5.47 0.19 0.84
C ARG A 129 -4.38 0.76 -0.07
N SER A 130 -4.01 2.03 0.13
CA SER A 130 -2.91 2.65 -0.61
C SER A 130 -1.58 1.93 -0.34
N LEU A 131 -1.30 1.60 0.92
CA LEU A 131 -0.08 0.90 1.33
C LEU A 131 -0.05 -0.59 0.93
N GLU A 132 -1.22 -1.24 0.80
CA GLU A 132 -1.35 -2.62 0.30
C GLU A 132 -0.98 -2.77 -1.18
N THR A 133 -1.07 -1.70 -1.97
CA THR A 133 -0.79 -1.75 -3.42
C THR A 133 0.60 -2.31 -3.69
N GLY A 134 0.71 -3.32 -4.56
CA GLY A 134 1.98 -3.98 -4.91
C GLY A 134 2.37 -5.14 -4.00
N LEU A 135 1.83 -5.27 -2.78
CA LEU A 135 2.05 -6.46 -1.93
C LEU A 135 1.43 -7.71 -2.57
N ALA A 136 0.29 -7.56 -3.25
CA ALA A 136 -0.35 -8.66 -3.97
C ALA A 136 0.58 -9.26 -5.04
N ILE A 137 1.32 -8.41 -5.77
CA ILE A 137 2.27 -8.86 -6.80
C ILE A 137 3.41 -9.65 -6.15
N LEU A 138 3.99 -9.15 -5.05
CA LEU A 138 5.03 -9.87 -4.29
C LEU A 138 4.53 -11.21 -3.77
N ALA A 139 3.28 -11.26 -3.25
CA ALA A 139 2.67 -12.50 -2.80
C ALA A 139 2.50 -13.51 -3.94
N SER A 140 2.00 -13.06 -5.10
CA SER A 140 1.84 -13.89 -6.29
C SER A 140 3.17 -14.39 -6.83
N ILE A 141 4.19 -13.53 -6.95
CA ILE A 141 5.53 -13.95 -7.39
C ILE A 141 6.10 -14.98 -6.40
N GLY A 142 6.01 -14.72 -5.10
CA GLY A 142 6.50 -15.62 -4.07
C GLY A 142 5.84 -17.00 -4.09
N SER A 143 4.54 -17.07 -4.36
CA SER A 143 3.81 -18.35 -4.40
C SER A 143 3.94 -19.08 -5.74
N THR A 144 4.07 -18.36 -6.86
CA THR A 144 4.05 -18.97 -8.20
C THR A 144 5.44 -19.31 -8.74
N SER A 145 6.49 -18.57 -8.36
CA SER A 145 7.85 -18.78 -8.88
C SER A 145 8.40 -20.21 -8.69
N PRO A 146 8.18 -20.89 -7.55
CA PRO A 146 8.64 -22.28 -7.40
C PRO A 146 7.97 -23.23 -8.39
N PHE A 147 6.68 -23.04 -8.66
CA PHE A 147 5.93 -23.86 -9.61
C PHE A 147 6.34 -23.58 -11.06
N ILE A 148 6.71 -22.34 -11.37
CA ILE A 148 7.28 -21.98 -12.68
C ILE A 148 8.64 -22.67 -12.87
N GLY A 149 9.50 -22.70 -11.84
CA GLY A 149 10.76 -23.44 -11.88
C GLY A 149 10.58 -24.95 -12.00
N LEU A 150 9.60 -25.53 -11.29
CA LEU A 150 9.22 -26.94 -11.40
C LEU A 150 8.71 -27.26 -12.82
N PHE A 151 7.88 -26.40 -13.40
CA PHE A 151 7.44 -26.53 -14.78
C PHE A 151 8.64 -26.57 -15.75
N GLY A 152 9.63 -25.69 -15.54
CA GLY A 152 10.90 -25.72 -16.26
C GLY A 152 11.60 -27.08 -16.19
N THR A 153 11.70 -27.68 -14.99
CA THR A 153 12.31 -29.02 -14.85
C THR A 153 11.56 -30.11 -15.60
N VAL A 154 10.22 -30.13 -15.49
CA VAL A 154 9.38 -31.14 -16.14
C VAL A 154 9.54 -31.05 -17.65
N TRP A 155 9.57 -29.82 -18.18
CA TRP A 155 9.77 -29.60 -19.60
C TRP A 155 11.16 -29.99 -20.08
N GLY A 156 12.21 -29.61 -19.35
CA GLY A 156 13.60 -29.93 -19.68
C GLY A 156 13.85 -31.45 -19.69
N ILE A 157 13.36 -32.18 -18.69
CA ILE A 157 13.44 -33.65 -18.65
C ILE A 157 12.67 -34.28 -19.82
N MET A 158 11.46 -33.79 -20.12
CA MET A 158 10.70 -34.28 -21.28
C MET A 158 11.45 -34.05 -22.60
N SER A 159 12.08 -32.89 -22.77
CA SER A 159 12.91 -32.57 -23.95
C SER A 159 14.10 -33.52 -24.07
N ALA A 160 14.78 -33.79 -22.94
CA ALA A 160 15.89 -34.75 -22.87
C ALA A 160 15.46 -36.17 -23.31
N LEU A 161 14.34 -36.67 -22.77
CA LEU A 161 13.82 -38.00 -23.09
C LEU A 161 13.42 -38.15 -24.57
N LYS A 162 12.89 -37.08 -25.18
CA LYS A 162 12.61 -37.05 -26.63
C LYS A 162 13.91 -37.10 -27.45
N GLY A 163 14.94 -36.37 -27.03
CA GLY A 163 16.26 -36.41 -27.67
C GLY A 163 16.88 -37.81 -27.65
N ILE A 164 16.82 -38.50 -26.51
CA ILE A 164 17.29 -39.90 -26.38
C ILE A 164 16.51 -40.82 -27.32
N SER A 165 15.18 -40.66 -27.36
CA SER A 165 14.29 -41.47 -28.19
C SER A 165 14.58 -41.30 -29.69
N ALA A 166 14.92 -40.08 -30.12
CA ALA A 166 15.31 -39.78 -31.50
C ALA A 166 16.72 -40.29 -31.84
N ALA A 167 17.67 -40.22 -30.90
CA ALA A 167 19.04 -40.69 -31.08
C ALA A 167 19.17 -42.23 -31.01
N GLY A 168 18.17 -42.93 -30.48
CA GLY A 168 18.16 -44.39 -30.35
C GLY A 168 19.15 -44.96 -29.32
N SER A 169 19.90 -44.10 -28.64
CA SER A 169 20.86 -44.49 -27.61
C SER A 169 20.93 -43.44 -26.50
N ALA A 170 21.07 -43.90 -25.25
CA ALA A 170 21.29 -43.05 -24.09
C ALA A 170 22.79 -43.03 -23.78
N SER A 171 23.43 -41.88 -23.99
CA SER A 171 24.83 -41.63 -23.61
C SER A 171 24.87 -40.55 -22.53
N LEU A 172 25.92 -40.50 -21.71
CA LEU A 172 26.02 -39.49 -20.66
C LEU A 172 26.00 -38.08 -21.25
N GLU A 173 26.67 -37.88 -22.38
CA GLU A 173 26.72 -36.62 -23.13
C GLU A 173 25.34 -36.18 -23.63
N THR A 174 24.47 -37.11 -24.04
CA THR A 174 23.13 -36.77 -24.55
C THR A 174 22.11 -36.44 -23.46
N VAL A 175 22.42 -36.73 -22.18
CA VAL A 175 21.45 -36.63 -21.08
C VAL A 175 21.88 -35.62 -20.01
N ALA A 176 23.17 -35.51 -19.71
CA ALA A 176 23.68 -34.68 -18.61
C ALA A 176 23.41 -33.18 -18.82
N GLY A 177 23.56 -32.68 -20.05
CA GLY A 177 23.32 -31.26 -20.37
C GLY A 177 21.87 -30.83 -20.14
N PRO A 178 20.89 -31.43 -20.84
CA PRO A 178 19.47 -31.06 -20.71
C PRO A 178 18.91 -31.22 -19.29
N ILE A 179 19.30 -32.28 -18.57
CA ILE A 179 18.86 -32.48 -17.18
C ILE A 179 19.48 -31.43 -16.25
N GLY A 180 20.74 -31.05 -16.48
CA GLY A 180 21.39 -29.99 -15.72
C GLY A 180 20.68 -28.64 -15.87
N ALA A 181 20.36 -28.25 -17.11
CA ALA A 181 19.61 -27.02 -17.40
C ALA A 181 18.23 -27.03 -16.70
N ALA A 182 17.54 -28.17 -16.74
CA ALA A 182 16.26 -28.37 -16.10
C ALA A 182 16.35 -28.08 -14.58
N LEU A 183 17.33 -28.67 -13.89
CA LEU A 183 17.54 -28.47 -12.44
C LEU A 183 17.84 -27.01 -12.08
N VAL A 184 18.57 -26.30 -12.94
CA VAL A 184 18.84 -24.86 -12.75
C VAL A 184 17.55 -24.06 -12.74
N ALA A 185 16.56 -24.37 -13.59
CA ALA A 185 15.28 -23.66 -13.61
C ALA A 185 14.55 -23.72 -12.25
N THR A 186 14.58 -24.85 -11.55
CA THR A 186 13.99 -24.95 -10.19
C THR A 186 14.82 -24.18 -9.16
N GLY A 187 16.14 -24.27 -9.23
CA GLY A 187 17.02 -23.49 -8.35
C GLY A 187 16.76 -21.98 -8.47
N VAL A 188 16.61 -21.48 -9.70
CA VAL A 188 16.26 -20.08 -9.97
C VAL A 188 14.86 -19.76 -9.47
N GLY A 189 13.87 -20.64 -9.69
CA GLY A 189 12.50 -20.45 -9.21
C GLY A 189 12.43 -20.23 -7.69
N ILE A 190 13.18 -21.03 -6.93
CA ILE A 190 13.31 -20.90 -5.48
C ILE A 190 14.07 -19.61 -5.11
N ALA A 191 15.17 -19.31 -5.81
CA ALA A 191 15.97 -18.11 -5.57
C ALA A 191 15.17 -16.81 -5.78
N VAL A 192 14.17 -16.81 -6.67
CA VAL A 192 13.24 -15.69 -6.85
C VAL A 192 12.12 -15.68 -5.80
N ALA A 193 11.58 -16.85 -5.46
CA ALA A 193 10.47 -16.98 -4.52
C ALA A 193 10.83 -16.51 -3.10
N VAL A 194 12.00 -16.91 -2.59
CA VAL A 194 12.40 -16.67 -1.20
C VAL A 194 12.46 -15.17 -0.87
N PRO A 195 13.17 -14.32 -1.64
CA PRO A 195 13.16 -12.88 -1.41
C PRO A 195 11.76 -12.27 -1.53
N ALA A 196 10.95 -12.69 -2.51
CA ALA A 196 9.60 -12.16 -2.70
C ALA A 196 8.71 -12.39 -1.48
N VAL A 197 8.72 -13.61 -0.92
CA VAL A 197 7.97 -13.95 0.29
C VAL A 197 8.47 -13.18 1.52
N LEU A 198 9.79 -13.04 1.69
CA LEU A 198 10.36 -12.30 2.81
C LEU A 198 9.98 -10.82 2.76
N VAL A 199 10.11 -10.19 1.59
CA VAL A 199 9.73 -8.79 1.36
C VAL A 199 8.23 -8.59 1.60
N TYR A 200 7.39 -9.47 1.06
CA TYR A 200 5.95 -9.44 1.28
C TYR A 200 5.61 -9.49 2.78
N ASN A 201 6.14 -10.47 3.50
CA ASN A 201 5.85 -10.66 4.93
C ASN A 201 6.34 -9.47 5.77
N TYR A 202 7.51 -8.92 5.44
CA TYR A 202 8.05 -7.75 6.11
C TYR A 202 7.11 -6.54 5.94
N PHE A 203 6.73 -6.20 4.72
CA PHE A 203 5.87 -5.05 4.47
C PHE A 203 4.42 -5.26 4.91
N LEU A 204 3.91 -6.49 4.88
CA LEU A 204 2.60 -6.83 5.44
C LEU A 204 2.57 -6.59 6.96
N ARG A 205 3.64 -6.96 7.68
CA ARG A 205 3.76 -6.65 9.10
C ARG A 205 3.83 -5.15 9.34
N ARG A 206 4.62 -4.41 8.55
CA ARG A 206 4.73 -2.95 8.65
C ARG A 206 3.39 -2.26 8.40
N LEU A 207 2.66 -2.67 7.38
CA LEU A 207 1.31 -2.20 7.09
C LEU A 207 0.38 -2.35 8.31
N LYS A 208 0.34 -3.55 8.91
CA LYS A 208 -0.51 -3.82 10.08
C LYS A 208 -0.15 -2.91 11.27
N LEU A 209 1.15 -2.71 11.52
CA LEU A 209 1.61 -1.80 12.56
C LEU A 209 1.21 -0.35 12.28
N THR A 210 1.40 0.12 11.03
CA THR A 210 0.98 1.48 10.64
C THR A 210 -0.53 1.67 10.75
N ALA A 211 -1.33 0.67 10.39
CA ALA A 211 -2.78 0.73 10.57
C ALA A 211 -3.17 0.83 12.05
N ALA A 212 -2.53 0.05 12.93
CA ALA A 212 -2.73 0.14 14.37
C ALA A 212 -2.33 1.52 14.92
N ASP A 213 -1.19 2.06 14.52
CA ASP A 213 -0.75 3.41 14.92
C ASP A 213 -1.77 4.50 14.50
N LEU A 214 -2.42 4.34 13.33
CA LEU A 214 -3.47 5.25 12.87
C LEU A 214 -4.79 5.07 13.63
N ASP A 215 -5.15 3.83 13.99
CA ASP A 215 -6.32 3.55 14.83
C ASP A 215 -6.14 4.18 16.22
N ASP A 216 -4.96 4.05 16.84
CA ASP A 216 -4.64 4.69 18.12
C ASP A 216 -4.74 6.22 18.03
N PHE A 217 -4.14 6.82 17.00
CA PHE A 217 -4.24 8.25 16.74
C PHE A 217 -5.71 8.71 16.55
N ALA A 218 -6.52 7.93 15.84
CA ALA A 218 -7.93 8.25 15.63
C ALA A 218 -8.75 8.18 16.92
N HIS A 219 -8.47 7.23 17.82
CA HIS A 219 -9.10 7.17 19.13
C HIS A 219 -8.75 8.40 19.99
N ASP A 220 -7.48 8.79 20.01
CA ASP A 220 -7.02 9.97 20.74
C ASP A 220 -7.64 11.26 20.16
N PHE A 221 -7.69 11.37 18.83
CA PHE A 221 -8.35 12.48 18.13
C PHE A 221 -9.85 12.53 18.47
N TYR A 222 -10.53 11.38 18.45
CA TYR A 222 -11.96 11.29 18.80
C TYR A 222 -12.22 11.76 20.23
N SER A 223 -11.39 11.34 21.20
CA SER A 223 -11.48 11.78 22.59
C SER A 223 -11.28 13.29 22.73
N LEU A 224 -10.29 13.85 22.00
CA LEU A 224 -10.03 15.28 21.98
C LEU A 224 -11.23 16.06 21.40
N ALA A 225 -11.76 15.61 20.26
CA ALA A 225 -12.91 16.20 19.59
C ALA A 225 -14.15 16.22 20.49
N GLN A 226 -14.41 15.12 21.20
CA GLN A 226 -15.53 15.02 22.16
C GLN A 226 -15.36 16.00 23.33
N LYS A 227 -14.15 16.13 23.89
CA LYS A 227 -13.86 17.10 24.96
C LYS A 227 -14.06 18.55 24.48
N SER A 228 -13.65 18.87 23.26
CA SER A 228 -13.86 20.21 22.70
C SER A 228 -15.31 20.51 22.36
N ALA A 229 -16.05 19.53 21.82
CA ALA A 229 -17.48 19.67 21.56
C ALA A 229 -18.25 19.92 22.87
N PHE A 230 -17.88 19.22 23.95
CA PHE A 230 -18.44 19.47 25.28
C PHE A 230 -18.13 20.88 25.80
N ARG A 231 -16.92 21.41 25.55
CA ARG A 231 -16.54 22.77 25.93
C ARG A 231 -17.34 23.84 25.16
N VAL A 232 -17.64 23.60 23.88
CA VAL A 232 -18.50 24.47 23.06
C VAL A 232 -19.95 24.45 23.57
N LEU A 233 -20.46 23.28 23.99
CA LEU A 233 -21.81 23.14 24.55
C LEU A 233 -21.97 23.76 25.96
N LEU A 234 -20.90 23.90 26.75
CA LEU A 234 -20.96 24.54 28.08
C LEU A 234 -20.96 26.08 28.02
N HIS A 235 -20.43 26.67 26.95
CA HIS A 235 -20.27 28.12 26.81
C HIS A 235 -21.46 28.97 26.27
N PRO A 236 -22.65 28.44 25.88
CA PRO A 236 -23.77 29.30 25.47
C PRO A 236 -24.44 30.05 26.63
N VAL A 237 -24.27 29.60 27.90
CA VAL A 237 -25.16 30.00 29.00
C VAL A 237 -24.56 31.04 29.97
N LEU A 238 -23.25 31.32 29.93
CA LEU A 238 -22.61 32.25 30.88
C LEU A 238 -22.37 33.66 30.34
N LYS A 239 -23.04 34.05 29.26
CA LYS A 239 -22.96 35.42 28.70
C LYS A 239 -24.34 36.10 28.61
N SER A 240 -25.14 35.97 29.65
CA SER A 240 -26.28 36.87 29.91
C SER A 240 -26.49 36.95 31.43
N GLY A 241 -26.16 38.09 32.05
CA GLY A 241 -26.53 38.35 33.45
C GLY A 241 -25.48 38.93 34.39
N ALA A 242 -24.32 39.38 33.93
CA ALA A 242 -23.37 40.13 34.76
C ALA A 242 -23.19 41.57 34.25
N THR A 243 -24.22 42.40 34.44
CA THR A 243 -24.07 43.85 34.57
C THR A 243 -24.67 44.26 35.91
N GLY A 244 -23.78 44.51 36.87
CA GLY A 244 -24.09 44.99 38.21
C GLY A 244 -24.71 46.38 38.20
N GLY A 245 -25.32 46.71 39.34
CA GLY A 245 -26.13 47.89 39.54
C GLY A 245 -25.39 49.17 39.95
N GLN A 246 -26.26 50.15 40.19
CA GLN A 246 -26.10 51.42 40.90
C GLN A 246 -25.42 52.61 40.18
N ALA A 247 -26.24 53.59 39.83
CA ALA A 247 -25.93 55.01 40.06
C ALA A 247 -27.25 55.76 40.36
N GLY A 248 -27.42 56.18 41.61
CA GLY A 248 -28.46 57.14 41.98
C GLY A 248 -28.03 58.56 41.62
N GLN A 249 -28.97 59.39 41.17
CA GLN A 249 -28.78 60.84 41.13
C GLN A 249 -30.09 61.58 41.45
N LYS A 250 -29.95 62.53 42.38
CA LYS A 250 -30.97 63.37 43.01
C LYS A 250 -31.67 64.35 42.06
N VAL A 251 -32.97 64.51 42.30
CA VAL A 251 -33.82 65.73 42.38
C VAL A 251 -33.24 67.08 41.90
N LYS A 252 -34.00 67.79 41.04
CA LYS A 252 -34.24 69.25 41.15
C LYS A 252 -35.55 69.68 40.48
N GLU A 253 -36.23 70.60 41.16
CA GLU A 253 -37.54 71.24 40.90
C GLU A 253 -37.54 72.27 39.74
N ALA A 254 -38.75 72.81 39.49
CA ALA A 254 -39.18 73.91 38.60
C ALA A 254 -39.52 73.49 37.15
N SER A 255 -40.67 73.82 36.56
CA SER A 255 -41.75 74.79 36.84
C SER A 255 -43.09 74.25 36.36
#